data_AF-K1U234-F1
#
_entry.id   AF-K1U234-F1
#
_cell.length_a   1.000
_cell.length_b   1.000
_cell.length_c   1.000
_cell.angle_alpha   90.00
_cell.angle_beta   90.00
_cell.angle_gamma   90.00
#
_symmetry.space_group_name_H-M   'P 1'
#
loop_
_entity.id
_entity.type
_entity.pdbx_description
1 polymer ?
#
loop_
_entity_poly.entity_id
_entity_poly.type
_entity_poly.pdbx_seq_one_letter_code
_entity_poly.pdbx_strand_id
1 'polypeptide(L)'
;MKMRKTDRLDILNYQIEEIQKADIRPGEKDELTEKLGFLRNAEKVLDLLHTAYAALNGDGEMPGAADVAADAASKLLSAADYSSDFAETANGVNDAAMNLSAYTEELRDKIYSLDYDPNETERAEERLDVIYRLSQKYGDSEEDILAYLENAEKERDALSFSDERAEQLRAETEKAYNEALA
;
A
#
# COMPACT_ATOMS: atom_id res chain seq x y z
N MET A 1 17.66 -14.42 -37.39
CA MET A 1 18.31 -13.10 -37.53
C MET A 1 19.15 -12.90 -36.28
N LYS A 2 20.49 -12.85 -36.38
CA LYS A 2 21.36 -12.72 -35.20
C LYS A 2 21.20 -11.29 -34.67
N MET A 3 20.78 -11.13 -33.41
CA MET A 3 20.73 -9.83 -32.74
C MET A 3 22.12 -9.20 -32.80
N ARG A 4 22.22 -7.89 -33.09
CA ARG A 4 23.54 -7.23 -33.08
C ARG A 4 24.00 -7.11 -31.64
N LYS A 5 25.30 -7.25 -31.41
CA LYS A 5 25.91 -7.20 -30.08
C LYS A 5 25.57 -5.89 -29.34
N THR A 6 25.58 -4.76 -30.04
CA THR A 6 25.18 -3.45 -29.52
C THR A 6 23.74 -3.45 -29.01
N ASP A 7 22.79 -3.95 -29.81
CA ASP A 7 21.39 -4.07 -29.41
C ASP A 7 21.23 -4.93 -28.13
N ARG A 8 22.06 -5.97 -27.95
CA ARG A 8 22.04 -6.81 -26.75
C ARG A 8 22.57 -6.06 -25.52
N LEU A 9 23.67 -5.31 -25.66
CA LEU A 9 24.22 -4.49 -24.58
C LEU A 9 23.22 -3.42 -24.12
N ASP A 10 22.53 -2.76 -25.05
CA ASP A 10 21.52 -1.76 -24.74
C ASP A 10 20.35 -2.36 -23.95
N ILE A 11 19.88 -3.55 -24.37
CA ILE A 11 18.84 -4.29 -23.64
C ILE A 11 19.31 -4.65 -22.23
N LEU A 12 20.51 -5.23 -22.09
CA LEU A 12 21.04 -5.63 -20.78
C LEU A 12 21.20 -4.43 -19.85
N ASN A 13 21.73 -3.31 -20.34
CA ASN A 13 21.90 -2.10 -19.55
C ASN A 13 20.55 -1.56 -19.04
N TYR A 14 19.54 -1.52 -19.92
CA TYR A 14 18.19 -1.11 -19.51
C TYR A 14 17.60 -2.02 -18.44
N GLN A 15 17.72 -3.35 -18.60
CA GLN A 15 17.18 -4.33 -17.64
C GLN A 15 17.89 -4.25 -16.29
N ILE A 16 19.22 -4.15 -16.31
CA ILE A 16 20.05 -3.98 -15.10
C ILE A 16 19.64 -2.69 -14.37
N GLU A 17 19.54 -1.57 -15.09
CA GLU A 17 19.16 -0.29 -14.51
C GLU A 17 17.73 -0.32 -13.96
N GLU A 18 16.78 -0.97 -14.63
CA GLU A 18 15.40 -1.13 -14.16
C GLU A 18 15.35 -1.90 -12.83
N ILE A 19 16.05 -3.04 -12.73
CA ILE A 19 16.05 -3.87 -11.52
C ILE A 19 16.82 -3.18 -10.38
N GLN A 20 17.99 -2.60 -10.65
CA GLN A 20 18.79 -1.90 -9.65
C GLN A 20 18.06 -0.68 -9.07
N LYS A 21 17.36 0.10 -9.90
CA LYS A 21 16.55 1.24 -9.43
C LYS A 21 15.39 0.82 -8.55
N ALA A 22 14.86 -0.38 -8.76
CA ALA A 22 13.77 -0.90 -7.96
C ALA A 22 14.21 -1.38 -6.58
N ASP A 23 15.50 -1.60 -6.34
CA ASP A 23 16.07 -1.96 -5.02
C ASP A 23 15.27 -3.09 -4.33
N ILE A 24 15.08 -4.20 -5.04
CA ILE A 24 14.27 -5.32 -4.58
C ILE A 24 15.02 -6.09 -3.48
N ARG A 25 14.32 -6.41 -2.40
CA ARG A 25 14.88 -7.17 -1.28
C ARG A 25 14.20 -8.54 -1.16
N PRO A 26 14.96 -9.63 -0.94
CA PRO A 26 14.38 -10.94 -0.66
C PRO A 26 13.39 -10.88 0.51
N GLY A 27 12.22 -11.52 0.34
CA GLY A 27 11.14 -11.57 1.35
C GLY A 27 10.29 -10.30 1.48
N GLU A 28 10.57 -9.25 0.72
CA GLU A 28 9.86 -7.97 0.82
C GLU A 28 8.37 -8.10 0.47
N LYS A 29 8.01 -8.91 -0.52
CA LYS A 29 6.63 -9.12 -0.93
C LYS A 29 5.78 -9.72 0.20
N ASP A 30 6.34 -10.68 0.93
CA ASP A 30 5.64 -11.35 2.03
C ASP A 30 5.43 -10.37 3.20
N GLU A 31 6.47 -9.60 3.57
CA GLU A 31 6.37 -8.55 4.59
C GLU A 31 5.29 -7.50 4.24
N LEU A 32 5.27 -7.04 2.99
CA LEU A 32 4.29 -6.06 2.52
C LEU A 32 2.88 -6.65 2.46
N THR A 33 2.73 -7.92 2.07
CA THR A 33 1.43 -8.58 2.02
C THR A 33 0.85 -8.74 3.42
N GLU A 34 1.66 -9.13 4.40
CA GLU A 34 1.24 -9.19 5.81
C GLU A 34 0.85 -7.81 6.33
N LYS A 35 1.69 -6.80 6.10
CA LYS A 35 1.40 -5.41 6.48
C LYS A 35 0.09 -4.92 5.87
N LEU A 36 -0.13 -5.17 4.58
CA LEU A 36 -1.35 -4.76 3.88
C LEU A 36 -2.60 -5.44 4.46
N GLY A 37 -2.49 -6.71 4.86
CA GLY A 37 -3.55 -7.42 5.57
C GLY A 37 -3.93 -6.73 6.89
N PHE A 38 -2.94 -6.30 7.67
CA PHE A 38 -3.16 -5.53 8.90
C PHE A 38 -3.81 -4.17 8.62
N LEU A 39 -3.27 -3.41 7.64
CA LEU A 39 -3.77 -2.08 7.30
C LEU A 39 -5.22 -2.11 6.82
N ARG A 40 -5.59 -3.04 5.93
CA ARG A 40 -6.97 -3.19 5.46
C ARG A 40 -7.95 -3.56 6.57
N ASN A 41 -7.51 -4.35 7.55
CA ASN A 41 -8.33 -4.64 8.72
C ASN A 41 -8.53 -3.38 9.57
N ALA A 42 -7.48 -2.58 9.78
CA ALA A 42 -7.57 -1.32 10.51
C ALA A 42 -8.51 -0.32 9.79
N GLU A 43 -8.38 -0.17 8.48
CA GLU A 43 -9.25 0.65 7.64
C GLU A 43 -10.72 0.24 7.78
N LYS A 44 -11.00 -1.06 7.67
CA LYS A 44 -12.36 -1.60 7.82
C LYS A 44 -12.92 -1.34 9.21
N VAL A 45 -12.10 -1.46 10.25
CA VAL A 45 -12.52 -1.12 11.62
C VAL A 45 -12.86 0.36 11.70
N LEU A 46 -12.01 1.24 11.18
CA LEU A 46 -12.23 2.69 11.23
C LEU A 46 -13.51 3.10 10.49
N ASP A 47 -13.78 2.53 9.31
CA ASP A 47 -15.01 2.74 8.55
C ASP A 47 -16.27 2.32 9.32
N LEU A 48 -16.23 1.14 9.96
CA LEU A 48 -17.32 0.66 10.81
C LEU A 48 -17.54 1.56 12.04
N LEU A 49 -16.47 2.06 12.65
CA LEU A 49 -16.55 2.99 13.79
C LEU A 49 -17.15 4.33 13.35
N HIS A 50 -16.73 4.88 12.22
CA HIS A 50 -17.33 6.11 11.67
C HIS A 50 -18.81 5.93 11.34
N THR A 51 -19.19 4.81 10.75
CA THR A 51 -20.60 4.49 10.45
C THR A 51 -21.42 4.39 11.74
N ALA A 52 -20.90 3.70 12.77
CA ALA A 52 -21.55 3.63 14.06
C ALA A 52 -21.67 5.01 14.73
N TYR A 53 -20.63 5.84 14.65
CA TYR A 53 -20.63 7.19 15.19
C TYR A 53 -21.69 8.05 14.51
N ALA A 54 -21.76 8.04 13.18
CA ALA A 54 -22.77 8.78 12.42
C ALA A 54 -24.19 8.34 12.79
N ALA A 55 -24.43 7.03 12.98
CA ALA A 55 -25.74 6.53 13.40
C ALA A 55 -26.16 7.02 14.81
N LEU A 56 -25.21 7.13 15.74
CA LEU A 56 -25.48 7.56 17.11
C LEU A 56 -25.56 9.10 17.25
N ASN A 57 -24.67 9.82 16.58
CA ASN A 57 -24.51 11.27 16.64
C ASN A 57 -25.40 12.03 15.66
N GLY A 58 -25.73 11.42 14.52
CA GLY A 58 -26.29 12.10 13.37
C GLY A 58 -25.22 12.64 12.43
N ASP A 59 -25.60 12.88 11.18
CA ASP A 59 -24.74 13.30 10.07
C ASP A 59 -25.01 14.74 9.59
N GLY A 60 -25.84 15.48 10.32
CA GLY A 60 -26.24 16.85 10.01
C GLY A 60 -27.49 16.95 9.13
N GLU A 61 -27.87 15.88 8.43
CA GLU A 61 -29.16 15.80 7.71
C GLU A 61 -30.21 15.07 8.53
N MET A 62 -29.81 14.01 9.24
CA MET A 62 -30.66 13.25 10.16
C MET A 62 -30.19 13.36 11.61
N PRO A 63 -31.11 13.43 12.58
CA PRO A 63 -30.76 13.37 13.99
C PRO A 63 -30.21 11.99 14.34
N GLY A 64 -29.21 11.96 15.22
CA GLY A 64 -28.63 10.72 15.72
C GLY A 64 -29.59 9.96 16.64
N ALA A 65 -29.32 8.67 16.84
CA ALA A 65 -30.11 7.84 17.75
C ALA A 65 -30.19 8.42 19.18
N ALA A 66 -29.13 9.08 19.65
CA ALA A 66 -29.12 9.73 20.96
C ALA A 66 -30.16 10.88 21.05
N ASP A 67 -30.19 11.75 20.03
CA ASP A 67 -31.14 12.86 19.97
C ASP A 67 -32.58 12.39 19.79
N VAL A 68 -32.78 11.39 18.93
CA VAL A 68 -34.12 10.78 18.71
C VAL A 68 -34.65 10.16 20.00
N ALA A 69 -33.80 9.48 20.77
CA ALA A 69 -34.19 8.91 22.06
C ALA A 69 -34.51 10.00 23.09
N ALA A 70 -33.71 11.07 23.15
CA ALA A 70 -33.95 12.20 24.05
C ALA A 70 -35.28 12.91 23.73
N ASP A 71 -35.58 13.15 22.46
CA ASP A 71 -36.84 13.73 22.01
C ASP A 71 -38.05 12.82 22.31
N ALA A 72 -37.91 11.50 22.14
CA ALA A 72 -38.93 10.54 22.52
C ALA A 72 -39.20 10.55 24.04
N ALA A 73 -38.15 10.62 24.87
CA ALA A 73 -38.28 10.73 26.32
C ALA A 73 -39.04 12.00 26.73
N SER A 74 -38.73 13.15 26.10
CA SER A 74 -39.40 14.43 26.35
C SER A 74 -40.90 14.37 26.03
N LYS A 75 -41.28 13.73 24.93
CA LYS A 75 -42.68 13.52 24.53
C LYS A 75 -43.42 12.60 25.50
N LEU A 76 -42.78 11.52 25.95
CA LEU A 76 -43.34 10.61 26.95
C LEU A 76 -43.53 11.29 28.30
N LEU A 77 -42.58 12.16 28.71
CA LEU A 77 -42.71 12.94 29.93
C LEU A 77 -43.89 13.92 29.83
N SER A 78 -44.07 14.57 28.68
CA SER A 78 -45.23 15.43 28.41
C SER A 78 -46.55 14.65 28.40
N ALA A 79 -46.54 13.38 27.96
CA ALA A 79 -47.71 12.51 28.05
C ALA A 79 -48.02 12.10 29.50
N ALA A 80 -47.00 11.99 30.34
CA ALA A 80 -47.14 11.66 31.75
C ALA A 80 -47.94 12.71 32.55
N ASP A 81 -47.97 13.97 32.09
CA ASP A 81 -48.81 15.04 32.65
C ASP A 81 -50.32 14.73 32.52
N TYR A 82 -50.70 13.94 31.51
CA TYR A 82 -52.09 13.52 31.27
C TYR A 82 -52.39 12.12 31.80
N SER A 83 -51.38 11.26 31.86
CA SER A 83 -51.49 9.87 32.28
C SER A 83 -50.18 9.39 32.91
N SER A 84 -50.17 9.23 34.24
CA SER A 84 -48.98 8.84 35.00
C SER A 84 -48.32 7.54 34.56
N ASP A 85 -49.06 6.68 33.86
CA ASP A 85 -48.58 5.39 33.33
C ASP A 85 -47.36 5.52 32.41
N PHE A 86 -47.12 6.71 31.82
CA PHE A 86 -45.99 6.96 30.93
C PHE A 86 -44.70 7.42 31.62
N ALA A 87 -44.75 7.79 32.91
CA ALA A 87 -43.61 8.36 33.62
C ALA A 87 -42.41 7.39 33.70
N GLU A 88 -42.67 6.12 33.97
CA GLU A 88 -41.61 5.10 34.06
C GLU A 88 -40.96 4.86 32.68
N THR A 89 -41.77 4.80 31.62
CA THR A 89 -41.26 4.68 30.25
C THR A 89 -40.44 5.90 29.84
N ALA A 90 -40.88 7.11 30.18
CA ALA A 90 -40.14 8.35 29.92
C ALA A 90 -38.75 8.31 30.55
N ASN A 91 -38.65 7.92 31.82
CA ASN A 91 -37.37 7.79 32.53
C ASN A 91 -36.47 6.73 31.87
N GLY A 92 -37.01 5.55 31.54
CA GLY A 92 -36.23 4.50 30.89
C GLY A 92 -35.68 4.91 29.52
N VAL A 93 -36.46 5.65 28.72
CA VAL A 93 -36.00 6.16 27.42
C VAL A 93 -34.98 7.29 27.61
N ASN A 94 -35.14 8.15 28.61
CA ASN A 94 -34.16 9.17 28.94
C ASN A 94 -32.81 8.56 29.34
N ASP A 95 -32.81 7.54 30.20
CA ASP A 95 -31.59 6.83 30.59
C ASP A 95 -30.89 6.17 29.39
N ALA A 96 -31.66 5.58 28.48
CA ALA A 96 -31.13 5.06 27.23
C ALA A 96 -30.49 6.17 26.37
N ALA A 97 -31.14 7.33 26.25
CA ALA A 97 -30.60 8.49 25.51
C ALA A 97 -29.26 8.98 26.11
N MET A 98 -29.17 9.06 27.43
CA MET A 98 -27.94 9.46 28.12
C MET A 98 -26.81 8.44 27.89
N ASN A 99 -27.10 7.15 27.92
CA ASN A 99 -26.13 6.10 27.60
C ASN A 99 -25.66 6.17 26.13
N LEU A 100 -26.59 6.36 25.19
CA LEU A 100 -26.24 6.53 23.76
C LEU A 100 -25.30 7.72 23.58
N SER A 101 -25.59 8.86 24.20
CA SER A 101 -24.72 10.05 24.16
C SER A 101 -23.33 9.77 24.74
N ALA A 102 -23.24 9.07 25.87
CA ALA A 102 -21.95 8.70 26.45
C ALA A 102 -21.12 7.78 25.53
N TYR A 103 -21.76 6.79 24.90
CA TYR A 103 -21.07 5.90 23.94
C TYR A 103 -20.67 6.62 22.66
N THR A 104 -21.44 7.61 22.20
CA THR A 104 -21.07 8.48 21.08
C THR A 104 -19.75 9.20 21.35
N GLU A 105 -19.61 9.77 22.55
CA GLU A 105 -18.38 10.47 22.97
C GLU A 105 -17.19 9.51 23.08
N GLU A 106 -17.38 8.34 23.71
CA GLU A 106 -16.35 7.30 23.80
C GLU A 106 -15.87 6.85 22.40
N LEU A 107 -16.80 6.65 21.48
CA LEU A 107 -16.51 6.25 20.11
C LEU A 107 -15.75 7.34 19.35
N ARG A 108 -16.13 8.61 19.53
CA ARG A 108 -15.42 9.75 18.95
C ARG A 108 -13.96 9.77 19.39
N ASP A 109 -13.72 9.66 20.69
CA ASP A 109 -12.38 9.69 21.27
C ASP A 109 -11.57 8.48 20.78
N LYS A 110 -12.21 7.31 20.64
CA LYS A 110 -11.57 6.12 20.09
C LYS A 110 -11.16 6.31 18.64
N ILE A 111 -12.04 6.86 17.80
CA ILE A 111 -11.76 7.18 16.39
C ILE A 111 -10.55 8.13 16.31
N TYR A 112 -10.52 9.20 17.11
CA TYR A 112 -9.39 10.14 17.12
C TYR A 112 -8.07 9.52 17.62
N SER A 113 -8.14 8.51 18.49
CA SER A 113 -6.95 7.82 19.00
C SER A 113 -6.33 6.82 18.02
N LEU A 114 -7.05 6.45 16.96
CA LEU A 114 -6.55 5.51 15.95
C LEU A 114 -5.61 6.25 15.00
N ASP A 115 -4.31 5.98 15.15
CA ASP A 115 -3.25 6.43 14.25
C ASP A 115 -3.27 5.56 12.97
N TYR A 116 -4.20 5.84 12.07
CA TYR A 116 -4.30 5.20 10.75
C TYR A 116 -3.93 6.22 9.68
N ASP A 117 -2.85 5.94 8.94
CA ASP A 117 -2.46 6.73 7.77
C ASP A 117 -2.93 5.99 6.49
N PRO A 118 -3.95 6.50 5.77
CA PRO A 118 -4.43 5.88 4.54
C PRO A 118 -3.36 5.80 3.45
N ASN A 119 -2.33 6.65 3.49
CA ASN A 119 -1.24 6.61 2.53
C ASN A 119 -0.34 5.37 2.73
N GLU A 120 -0.33 4.72 3.89
CA GLU A 120 0.46 3.50 4.09
C GLU A 120 -0.06 2.33 3.27
N THR A 121 -1.38 2.23 3.12
CA THR A 121 -2.04 1.20 2.29
C THR A 121 -1.65 1.40 0.83
N GLU A 122 -1.81 2.63 0.31
CA GLU A 122 -1.46 2.98 -1.07
C GLU A 122 0.03 2.73 -1.36
N ARG A 123 0.93 3.17 -0.48
CA ARG A 123 2.38 2.96 -0.64
C ARG A 123 2.76 1.48 -0.65
N ALA A 124 2.11 0.65 0.17
CA ALA A 124 2.35 -0.79 0.18
C ALA A 124 1.85 -1.45 -1.12
N GLU A 125 0.69 -1.06 -1.63
CA GLU A 125 0.13 -1.54 -2.89
C GLU A 125 0.97 -1.14 -4.10
N GLU A 126 1.40 0.13 -4.18
CA GLU A 126 2.31 0.62 -5.22
C GLU A 126 3.64 -0.14 -5.23
N ARG A 127 4.19 -0.42 -4.04
CA ARG A 127 5.43 -1.18 -3.91
C ARG A 127 5.26 -2.63 -4.37
N LEU A 128 4.16 -3.29 -3.99
CA LEU A 128 3.82 -4.63 -4.45
C LEU A 128 3.62 -4.68 -5.97
N ASP A 129 3.04 -3.64 -6.58
CA ASP A 129 2.87 -3.54 -8.03
C ASP A 129 4.22 -3.39 -8.76
N VAL A 130 5.18 -2.64 -8.20
CA VAL A 130 6.56 -2.60 -8.71
C VAL A 130 7.19 -4.00 -8.69
N ILE A 131 7.11 -4.71 -7.57
CA ILE A 131 7.65 -6.08 -7.43
C ILE A 131 6.98 -7.02 -8.44
N TYR A 132 5.66 -6.96 -8.57
CA TYR A 132 4.89 -7.77 -9.51
C TYR A 132 5.29 -7.52 -10.98
N ARG A 133 5.42 -6.26 -11.40
CA ARG A 133 5.84 -5.94 -12.78
C ARG A 133 7.24 -6.46 -13.11
N LEU A 134 8.16 -6.43 -12.15
CA LEU A 134 9.49 -7.00 -12.32
C LEU A 134 9.42 -8.52 -12.37
N SER A 135 8.56 -9.14 -11.56
CA SER A 135 8.43 -10.59 -11.54
C SER A 135 7.94 -11.14 -12.89
N GLN A 136 7.02 -10.41 -13.55
CA GLN A 136 6.56 -10.76 -14.91
C GLN A 136 7.68 -10.71 -15.98
N LYS A 137 8.77 -9.98 -15.73
CA LYS A 137 9.87 -9.78 -16.69
C LYS A 137 11.10 -10.64 -16.39
N TYR A 138 11.40 -10.87 -15.11
CA TYR A 138 12.72 -11.30 -14.66
C TYR A 138 12.73 -12.55 -13.78
N GLY A 139 11.58 -13.02 -13.29
CA GLY A 139 11.51 -14.23 -12.44
C GLY A 139 10.31 -14.23 -11.49
N ASP A 140 9.89 -15.40 -11.00
CA ASP A 140 8.64 -15.50 -10.23
C ASP A 140 8.78 -14.99 -8.78
N SER A 141 10.00 -14.99 -8.23
CA SER A 141 10.32 -14.46 -6.90
C SER A 141 11.36 -13.33 -6.92
N GLU A 142 11.49 -12.61 -5.81
CA GLU A 142 12.55 -11.62 -5.60
C GLU A 142 13.95 -12.21 -5.82
N GLU A 143 14.17 -13.46 -5.38
CA GLU A 143 15.43 -14.17 -5.59
C GLU A 143 15.68 -14.47 -7.08
N ASP A 144 14.64 -14.84 -7.83
CA ASP A 144 14.79 -15.07 -9.28
C ASP A 144 15.13 -13.78 -10.01
N ILE A 145 14.48 -12.66 -9.65
CA ILE A 145 14.76 -11.33 -10.22
C ILE A 145 16.21 -10.92 -9.94
N LEU A 146 16.69 -11.14 -8.71
CA LEU A 146 18.08 -10.84 -8.34
C LEU A 146 19.09 -11.78 -9.00
N ALA A 147 18.74 -13.06 -9.19
CA ALA A 147 19.56 -14.00 -9.95
C ALA A 147 19.61 -13.62 -11.44
N TYR A 148 18.52 -13.11 -11.99
CA TYR A 148 18.50 -12.55 -13.34
C TYR A 148 19.45 -11.35 -13.45
N LEU A 149 19.39 -10.42 -12.50
CA LEU A 149 20.28 -9.26 -12.43
C LEU A 149 21.76 -9.71 -12.45
N GLU A 150 22.13 -10.64 -11.57
CA GLU A 150 23.51 -11.15 -11.49
C GLU A 150 23.97 -11.77 -12.84
N ASN A 151 23.10 -12.53 -13.49
CA ASN A 151 23.42 -13.14 -14.78
C ASN A 151 23.51 -12.10 -15.92
N ALA A 152 22.63 -11.10 -15.91
CA ALA A 152 22.64 -10.02 -16.89
C ALA A 152 23.92 -9.17 -16.77
N GLU A 153 24.36 -8.87 -15.55
CA GLU A 153 25.63 -8.17 -15.30
C GLU A 153 26.83 -8.97 -15.81
N LYS A 154 26.89 -10.28 -15.52
CA LYS A 154 27.94 -11.17 -16.04
C LYS A 154 27.95 -11.21 -17.58
N GLU A 155 26.79 -11.29 -18.21
CA GLU A 155 26.68 -11.30 -19.67
C GLU A 155 27.14 -9.97 -20.28
N ARG A 156 26.69 -8.84 -19.73
CA ARG A 156 27.10 -7.50 -20.16
C ARG A 156 28.62 -7.35 -20.09
N ASP A 157 29.21 -7.73 -18.96
CA ASP A 157 30.65 -7.60 -18.75
C ASP A 157 31.44 -8.46 -19.74
N ALA A 158 31.02 -9.71 -19.97
CA ALA A 158 31.65 -10.60 -20.94
C ALA A 158 31.59 -10.02 -22.38
N LEU A 159 30.47 -9.39 -22.75
CA LEU A 159 30.33 -8.73 -24.05
C LEU A 159 31.23 -7.49 -24.14
N SER A 160 31.29 -6.65 -23.11
CA SER A 160 32.15 -5.46 -23.08
C SER A 160 33.65 -5.81 -23.14
N PHE A 161 34.12 -6.76 -22.34
CA PHE A 161 35.53 -7.19 -22.36
C PHE A 161 35.94 -7.83 -23.69
N SER A 162 35.01 -8.49 -24.38
CA SER A 162 35.29 -9.01 -25.73
C SER A 162 35.56 -7.89 -26.74
N ASP A 163 35.00 -6.69 -26.57
CA ASP A 163 35.28 -5.55 -27.45
C ASP A 163 36.64 -4.93 -27.13
N GLU A 164 36.94 -4.68 -25.84
CA GLU A 164 38.25 -4.17 -25.42
C GLU A 164 39.39 -5.06 -25.91
N ARG A 165 39.24 -6.40 -25.78
CA ARG A 165 40.22 -7.38 -26.25
C ARG A 165 40.37 -7.35 -27.77
N ALA A 166 39.27 -7.19 -28.51
CA ALA A 166 39.31 -7.12 -29.97
C ALA A 166 39.94 -5.82 -30.47
N GLU A 167 39.70 -4.70 -29.80
CA GLU A 167 40.34 -3.41 -30.09
C GLU A 167 41.84 -3.46 -29.82
N GLN A 168 42.27 -4.01 -28.67
CA GLN A 168 43.68 -4.20 -28.36
C GLN A 168 44.40 -5.04 -29.43
N LEU A 169 43.84 -6.20 -29.80
CA LEU A 169 44.44 -7.06 -30.82
C LEU A 169 44.53 -6.36 -32.18
N ARG A 170 43.53 -5.55 -32.58
CA ARG A 170 43.59 -4.75 -33.82
C ARG A 170 44.71 -3.74 -33.77
N ALA A 171 44.84 -2.99 -32.68
CA ALA A 171 45.91 -2.02 -32.49
C ALA A 171 47.31 -2.68 -32.52
N GLU A 172 47.46 -3.85 -31.90
CA GLU A 172 48.70 -4.64 -31.94
C GLU A 172 49.02 -5.11 -33.36
N THR A 173 48.01 -5.59 -34.10
CA THR A 173 48.19 -6.07 -35.48
C THR A 173 48.57 -4.92 -36.41
N GLU A 174 47.93 -3.76 -36.27
CA GLU A 174 48.22 -2.57 -37.06
C GLU A 174 49.62 -2.01 -36.75
N LYS A 175 50.02 -2.03 -35.48
CA LYS A 175 51.39 -1.68 -35.08
C LYS A 175 52.41 -2.64 -35.71
N ALA A 176 52.21 -3.96 -35.59
CA ALA A 176 53.11 -4.95 -36.15
C ALA A 176 53.20 -4.88 -37.70
N TYR A 177 52.08 -4.58 -38.36
CA TYR A 177 52.03 -4.37 -39.81
C TYR A 177 52.84 -3.14 -40.24
N ASN A 178 52.68 -2.02 -39.53
CA ASN A 178 53.44 -0.79 -39.79
C ASN A 178 54.94 -0.98 -39.53
N GLU A 179 55.32 -1.75 -38.51
CA GLU A 179 56.72 -2.10 -38.22
C GLU A 179 57.34 -2.99 -39.31
N ALA A 180 56.57 -3.86 -39.97
CA ALA A 180 57.06 -4.74 -41.03
C ALA A 180 57.20 -4.04 -42.40
N LEU A 181 56.55 -2.89 -42.59
CA LEU A 181 56.60 -2.07 -43.82
C LEU A 181 57.65 -0.94 -43.77
N ALA A 182 58.21 -0.68 -42.59
CA ALA A 182 59.28 0.29 -42.35
C ALA A 182 60.67 -0.35 -42.53
#